data_AF-A0A166FHE3-F1
#
_entry.id   AF-A0A166FHE3-F1
#
_cell.length_a   1.000
_cell.length_b   1.000
_cell.length_c   1.000
_cell.angle_alpha   90.00
_cell.angle_beta   90.00
_cell.angle_gamma   90.00
#
_symmetry.space_group_name_H-M   'P 1'
#
loop_
_entity.id
_entity.type
_entity.pdbx_description
1 polymer ?
#
loop_
_entity_poly.entity_id
_entity_poly.type
_entity_poly.pdbx_seq_one_letter_code
_entity_poly.pdbx_strand_id
1 'polypeptide(L)'
;MKRLTTLMLLSTPLIACQASVSEDFVEAIPTTTQETTIETTAIPATSNAIYTGTADLGALTSTNWVVSEGSGNSSAPCRVQFSKTPSGAAVVTPAVTSSFPNGHAATSGCTNEELSSVTAWAVNGDTIELRNAQETTTAYLLMERPDLLLGYTAKGHDLVVSQ
;
A
#
# COMPACT_ATOMS: atom_id res chain seq x y z
N MET A 1 -41.58 -24.29 -30.57
CA MET A 1 -41.11 -23.62 -31.80
C MET A 1 -39.59 -23.63 -31.79
N LYS A 2 -38.95 -24.25 -32.79
CA LYS A 2 -37.50 -24.18 -33.04
C LYS A 2 -37.17 -22.83 -33.67
N ARG A 3 -36.11 -22.13 -33.25
CA ARG A 3 -35.09 -21.54 -34.13
C ARG A 3 -33.78 -21.33 -33.37
N LEU A 4 -32.73 -21.86 -33.99
CA LEU A 4 -31.32 -21.87 -33.65
C LEU A 4 -30.68 -20.78 -34.52
N THR A 5 -29.85 -19.87 -33.97
CA THR A 5 -28.94 -19.06 -34.80
C THR A 5 -27.64 -18.72 -34.06
N THR A 6 -26.69 -19.63 -34.26
CA THR A 6 -25.24 -19.49 -34.48
C THR A 6 -24.60 -18.09 -34.51
N LEU A 7 -23.65 -17.88 -33.60
CA LEU A 7 -22.22 -17.50 -33.77
C LEU A 7 -21.83 -16.31 -34.66
N MET A 8 -21.04 -15.38 -34.11
CA MET A 8 -19.90 -14.76 -34.79
C MET A 8 -18.89 -14.26 -33.73
N LEU A 9 -17.75 -14.93 -33.69
CA LEU A 9 -16.52 -14.53 -33.00
C LEU A 9 -15.99 -13.24 -33.64
N LEU A 10 -15.64 -12.23 -32.84
CA LEU A 10 -14.66 -11.21 -33.26
C LEU A 10 -13.44 -11.29 -32.34
N SER A 11 -12.46 -12.04 -32.82
CA SER A 11 -11.07 -12.01 -32.40
C SER A 11 -10.38 -10.76 -32.97
N THR A 12 -9.89 -9.88 -32.09
CA THR A 12 -8.90 -8.85 -32.43
C THR A 12 -7.55 -9.23 -31.84
N PRO A 13 -6.54 -9.62 -32.65
CA PRO A 13 -5.15 -9.66 -32.24
C PRO A 13 -4.44 -8.33 -32.54
N LEU A 14 -3.19 -8.21 -32.06
CA LEU A 14 -2.16 -7.20 -32.35
C LEU A 14 -2.14 -6.03 -31.33
N ILE A 15 -1.03 -5.59 -30.74
CA ILE A 15 0.40 -5.65 -31.09
C ILE A 15 1.22 -5.90 -29.81
N ALA A 16 2.20 -6.80 -29.88
CA ALA A 16 3.32 -6.85 -28.95
C ALA A 16 4.38 -5.84 -29.40
N CYS A 17 4.66 -4.81 -28.59
CA CYS A 17 5.87 -4.01 -28.74
C CYS A 17 6.98 -4.66 -27.92
N GLN A 18 7.80 -5.49 -28.56
CA GLN A 18 9.13 -5.82 -28.06
C GLN A 18 10.10 -4.75 -28.55
N ALA A 19 10.57 -3.91 -27.63
CA ALA A 19 11.71 -3.04 -27.89
C ALA A 19 12.97 -3.73 -27.32
N SER A 20 13.59 -4.55 -28.16
CA SER A 20 14.96 -5.02 -27.97
C SER A 20 15.90 -3.98 -28.57
N VAL A 21 16.72 -3.34 -27.74
CA VAL A 21 17.87 -2.56 -28.21
C VAL A 21 19.12 -3.37 -27.88
N SER A 22 19.69 -3.95 -28.93
CA SER A 22 21.07 -4.39 -28.96
C SER A 22 21.90 -3.21 -29.47
N GLU A 23 22.84 -2.72 -28.65
CA GLU A 23 24.01 -2.03 -29.17
C GLU A 23 25.25 -2.67 -28.54
N ASP A 24 25.89 -3.44 -29.40
CA ASP A 24 27.24 -3.96 -29.29
C ASP A 24 28.23 -2.83 -29.66
N PHE A 25 29.49 -2.95 -29.22
CA PHE A 25 30.65 -2.06 -29.46
C PHE A 25 30.85 -0.82 -28.57
N VAL A 26 31.81 -0.91 -27.64
CA VAL A 26 33.09 -0.16 -27.71
C VAL A 26 34.22 -0.99 -27.08
N GLU A 27 35.07 -1.51 -27.97
CA GLU A 27 36.54 -1.50 -27.95
C GLU A 27 37.30 -1.52 -26.61
N ALA A 28 38.05 -2.60 -26.42
CA ALA A 28 39.04 -2.79 -25.36
C ALA A 28 40.26 -1.87 -25.53
N ILE A 29 40.65 -1.19 -24.45
CA ILE A 29 41.99 -0.60 -24.28
C ILE A 29 42.42 -0.79 -22.81
N PRO A 30 43.72 -0.83 -22.47
CA PRO A 30 44.36 -1.96 -21.84
C PRO A 30 44.53 -1.76 -20.32
N THR A 31 44.79 -2.89 -19.66
CA THR A 31 45.19 -3.04 -18.27
C THR A 31 46.22 -2.01 -17.83
N THR A 32 45.85 -1.15 -16.87
CA THR A 32 46.84 -0.52 -16.00
C THR A 32 46.43 -0.81 -14.56
N THR A 33 47.16 -1.73 -13.95
CA THR A 33 47.08 -2.08 -12.54
C THR A 33 47.36 -0.83 -11.71
N GLN A 34 46.36 -0.37 -10.97
CA GLN A 34 46.56 0.56 -9.86
C GLN A 34 45.86 -0.07 -8.65
N GLU A 35 46.63 -0.82 -7.85
CA GLU A 35 46.21 -1.21 -6.50
C GLU A 35 46.09 0.06 -5.67
N THR A 36 44.91 0.68 -5.74
CA THR A 36 44.45 1.57 -4.69
C THR A 36 43.67 0.67 -3.73
N THR A 37 44.29 0.35 -2.59
CA THR A 37 43.58 -0.23 -1.45
C THR A 37 42.57 0.80 -0.97
N ILE A 38 41.39 0.78 -1.57
CA ILE A 38 40.22 1.47 -1.04
C ILE A 38 39.78 0.61 0.13
N GLU A 39 40.08 1.09 1.35
CA GLU A 39 39.38 0.68 2.56
C GLU A 39 37.88 0.77 2.28
N THR A 40 37.28 -0.37 1.94
CA THR A 40 35.83 -0.47 1.78
C THR A 40 35.28 -0.40 3.19
N THR A 41 35.09 0.83 3.68
CA THR A 41 34.16 1.08 4.77
C THR A 41 32.82 0.56 4.26
N ALA A 42 32.42 -0.62 4.75
CA ALA A 42 31.11 -1.18 4.46
C ALA A 42 30.08 -0.14 4.91
N ILE A 43 29.56 0.64 3.95
CA ILE A 43 28.41 1.48 4.18
C ILE A 43 27.31 0.47 4.55
N PRO A 44 26.74 0.52 5.75
CA PRO A 44 25.63 -0.35 6.08
C PRO A 44 24.56 -0.09 5.03
N ALA A 45 24.23 -1.11 4.25
CA ALA A 45 23.11 -1.05 3.33
C ALA A 45 21.87 -0.80 4.18
N THR A 46 21.45 0.46 4.29
CA THR A 46 20.13 0.82 4.75
C THR A 46 19.19 0.20 3.73
N SER A 47 18.70 -0.99 4.08
CA SER A 47 17.64 -1.68 3.35
C SER A 47 16.37 -0.85 3.56
N ASN A 48 16.29 0.27 2.86
CA ASN A 48 15.06 1.02 2.71
C ASN A 48 14.19 0.17 1.79
N ALA A 49 13.33 -0.66 2.37
CA ALA A 49 12.27 -1.29 1.61
C ALA A 49 11.45 -0.15 0.98
N ILE A 50 11.59 0.03 -0.34
CA ILE A 50 10.85 1.04 -1.08
C ILE A 50 9.43 0.48 -1.23
N TYR A 51 8.47 1.11 -0.55
CA TYR A 51 7.07 0.84 -0.79
C TYR A 51 6.69 1.31 -2.20
N THR A 52 6.26 0.40 -3.05
CA THR A 52 5.82 0.67 -4.44
C THR A 52 4.32 0.50 -4.62
N GLY A 53 3.55 0.41 -3.52
CA GLY A 53 2.10 0.22 -3.60
C GLY A 53 1.38 1.50 -3.97
N THR A 54 0.08 1.36 -4.23
CA THR A 54 -0.78 2.42 -4.78
C THR A 54 -1.24 3.45 -3.75
N ALA A 55 -1.16 3.15 -2.45
CA ALA A 55 -1.61 4.07 -1.42
C ALA A 55 -0.60 5.21 -1.20
N ASP A 56 -1.04 6.45 -1.33
CA ASP A 56 -0.29 7.62 -0.91
C ASP A 56 -0.20 7.67 0.63
N LEU A 57 0.88 7.11 1.17
CA LEU A 57 1.14 7.09 2.61
C LEU A 57 1.31 8.49 3.22
N GLY A 58 1.68 9.49 2.41
CA GLY A 58 1.77 10.88 2.82
C GLY A 58 0.38 11.43 3.08
N ALA A 59 -0.53 11.27 2.11
CA ALA A 59 -1.92 11.66 2.25
C ALA A 59 -2.62 10.88 3.39
N LEU A 60 -2.41 9.57 3.46
CA LEU A 60 -3.00 8.72 4.51
C LEU A 60 -2.74 9.27 5.92
N THR A 61 -1.50 9.70 6.18
CA THR A 61 -1.04 10.09 7.52
C THR A 61 -1.07 11.58 7.81
N SER A 62 -1.35 12.42 6.81
CA SER A 62 -1.50 13.88 6.97
C SER A 62 -2.95 14.35 6.94
N THR A 63 -3.85 13.55 6.40
CA THR A 63 -5.28 13.89 6.28
C THR A 63 -6.03 13.57 7.58
N ASN A 64 -6.96 14.46 7.93
CA ASN A 64 -7.96 14.21 8.96
C ASN A 64 -9.15 13.49 8.34
N TRP A 65 -9.26 12.19 8.54
CA TRP A 65 -10.30 11.41 7.90
C TRP A 65 -11.61 11.40 8.69
N VAL A 66 -12.72 11.51 7.97
CA VAL A 66 -14.09 11.36 8.44
C VAL A 66 -14.69 10.13 7.78
N VAL A 67 -15.28 9.25 8.58
CA VAL A 67 -15.96 8.05 8.12
C VAL A 67 -17.45 8.32 8.02
N SER A 68 -18.00 8.11 6.84
CA SER A 68 -19.43 8.02 6.63
C SER A 68 -19.86 6.56 6.79
N GLU A 69 -20.49 6.25 7.92
CA GLU A 69 -21.08 4.93 8.22
C GLU A 69 -22.48 4.75 7.59
N GLY A 70 -22.91 5.66 6.70
CA GLY A 70 -24.25 5.67 6.09
C GLY A 70 -25.41 6.00 7.04
N SER A 71 -25.13 6.12 8.35
CA SER A 71 -26.13 6.32 9.41
C SER A 71 -26.53 7.78 9.67
N GLY A 72 -25.84 8.76 9.05
CA GLY A 72 -26.23 10.17 9.08
C GLY A 72 -26.11 10.87 10.44
N ASN A 73 -25.41 10.28 11.43
CA ASN A 73 -25.26 10.90 12.75
C ASN A 73 -24.37 12.16 12.70
N SER A 74 -24.99 13.32 12.88
CA SER A 74 -24.37 14.65 12.77
C SER A 74 -23.78 15.19 14.09
N SER A 75 -24.00 14.50 15.22
CA SER A 75 -23.62 15.01 16.55
C SER A 75 -22.13 14.83 16.86
N ALA A 76 -21.48 13.81 16.31
CA ALA A 76 -20.04 13.62 16.34
C ALA A 76 -19.64 12.75 15.13
N PRO A 77 -18.94 13.28 14.13
CA PRO A 77 -18.50 12.46 13.00
C PRO A 77 -17.49 11.41 13.50
N CYS A 78 -17.62 10.17 13.03
CA CYS A 78 -16.57 9.16 13.21
C CYS A 78 -15.33 9.62 12.46
N ARG A 79 -14.19 9.68 13.15
CA ARG A 79 -12.91 10.11 12.58
C ARG A 79 -11.88 9.01 12.75
N VAL A 80 -10.99 8.91 11.77
CA VAL A 80 -9.82 8.02 11.82
C VAL A 80 -8.57 8.88 11.59
N GLN A 81 -7.54 8.68 12.39
CA GLN A 81 -6.24 9.31 12.23
C GLN A 81 -5.18 8.24 12.08
N PHE A 82 -4.30 8.39 11.09
CA PHE A 82 -3.22 7.47 10.81
C PHE A 82 -1.89 8.13 11.14
N SER A 83 -1.00 7.39 11.80
CA SER A 83 0.37 7.82 12.06
C SER A 83 1.33 6.68 11.77
N LYS A 84 2.54 6.98 11.29
CA LYS A 84 3.54 5.94 10.98
C LYS A 84 4.22 5.46 12.26
N THR A 85 4.56 4.17 12.33
CA THR A 85 5.50 3.68 13.34
C THR A 85 6.88 4.31 13.07
N PRO A 86 7.54 4.95 14.05
CA PRO A 86 8.89 5.46 13.85
C PRO A 86 9.85 4.33 13.50
N SER A 87 10.64 4.47 12.43
CA SER A 87 11.69 3.51 12.08
C SER A 87 12.86 3.63 13.07
N GLY A 88 12.71 3.09 14.27
CA GLY A 88 13.67 3.31 15.37
C GLY A 88 13.90 2.12 16.31
N ALA A 89 13.31 0.95 16.05
CA ALA A 89 13.65 -0.27 16.79
C ALA A 89 14.63 -1.11 15.96
N ALA A 90 15.92 -1.00 16.29
CA ALA A 90 16.96 -1.83 15.70
C ALA A 90 16.72 -3.30 16.05
N VAL A 91 16.26 -4.10 15.09
CA VAL A 91 16.39 -5.56 15.11
C VAL A 91 17.44 -5.92 14.08
N VAL A 92 18.61 -6.31 14.57
CA VAL A 92 19.75 -6.75 13.77
C VAL A 92 19.47 -8.18 13.30
N THR A 93 18.77 -8.34 12.19
CA THR A 93 18.74 -9.59 11.41
C THR A 93 18.53 -9.25 9.93
N PRO A 94 19.39 -9.70 9.01
CA PRO A 94 19.16 -9.51 7.58
C PRO A 94 18.18 -10.58 7.11
N ALA A 95 16.89 -10.30 7.28
CA ALA A 95 15.85 -10.94 6.48
C ALA A 95 15.23 -9.84 5.63
N VAL A 96 15.26 -10.02 4.31
CA VAL A 96 14.46 -9.22 3.38
C VAL A 96 13.00 -9.61 3.64
N THR A 97 12.41 -9.08 4.70
CA THR A 97 10.97 -8.94 4.77
C THR A 97 10.68 -7.64 4.05
N SER A 98 9.93 -7.68 2.96
CA SER A 98 9.21 -6.52 2.47
C SER A 98 8.31 -6.05 3.61
N SER A 99 8.83 -5.23 4.52
CA SER A 99 8.08 -4.71 5.65
C SER A 99 7.08 -3.73 5.05
N PHE A 100 5.87 -4.22 4.81
CA PHE A 100 4.80 -3.36 4.35
C PHE A 100 4.61 -2.22 5.36
N PRO A 101 4.35 -0.99 4.89
CA PRO A 101 4.12 0.15 5.76
C PRO A 101 3.06 -0.14 6.82
N ASN A 102 3.32 0.25 8.06
CA ASN A 102 2.39 0.11 9.16
C ASN A 102 2.48 1.29 10.12
N GLY A 103 1.54 1.34 11.05
CA GLY A 103 1.47 2.44 12.01
C GLY A 103 0.33 2.32 13.00
N HIS A 104 0.17 3.39 13.79
CA HIS A 104 -0.93 3.52 14.73
C HIS A 104 -2.12 4.20 14.06
N ALA A 105 -3.31 3.69 14.36
CA ALA A 105 -4.57 4.29 13.97
C ALA A 105 -5.36 4.65 15.23
N ALA A 106 -6.00 5.81 15.25
CA ALA A 106 -6.85 6.25 16.33
C ALA A 106 -8.21 6.65 15.79
N THR A 107 -9.27 6.19 16.46
CA THR A 107 -10.65 6.50 16.09
C THR A 107 -11.36 7.31 17.16
N SER A 108 -12.24 8.22 16.76
CA SER A 108 -13.06 9.00 17.68
C SER A 108 -14.46 9.22 17.12
N GLY A 109 -15.48 9.21 17.98
CA GLY A 109 -16.87 9.45 17.58
C GLY A 109 -17.52 8.30 16.78
N CYS A 110 -16.86 7.14 16.66
CA CYS A 110 -17.36 6.01 15.88
C CYS A 110 -18.37 5.18 16.68
N THR A 111 -19.52 4.89 16.07
CA THR A 111 -20.57 4.06 16.68
C THR A 111 -20.44 2.59 16.26
N ASN A 112 -19.82 2.33 15.11
CA ASN A 112 -19.48 0.98 14.69
C ASN A 112 -18.42 0.38 15.63
N GLU A 113 -18.72 -0.80 16.19
CA GLU A 113 -17.84 -1.50 17.14
C GLU A 113 -16.46 -1.81 16.53
N GLU A 114 -16.41 -2.22 15.27
CA GLU A 114 -15.19 -2.62 14.57
C GLU A 114 -14.26 -1.42 14.40
N LEU A 115 -14.82 -0.25 14.07
CA LEU A 115 -14.09 1.00 13.98
C LEU A 115 -13.67 1.52 15.36
N SER A 116 -14.55 1.44 16.36
CA SER A 116 -14.25 1.93 17.72
C SER A 116 -13.08 1.18 18.40
N SER A 117 -12.77 -0.03 17.92
CA SER A 117 -11.70 -0.87 18.45
C SER A 117 -10.36 -0.74 17.74
N VAL A 118 -10.27 0.11 16.71
CA VAL A 118 -9.07 0.27 15.89
C VAL A 118 -7.94 0.92 16.69
N THR A 119 -6.75 0.33 16.60
CA THR A 119 -5.52 0.82 17.25
C THR A 119 -4.32 0.88 16.31
N ALA A 120 -4.37 0.16 15.19
CA ALA A 120 -3.27 0.06 14.25
C ALA A 120 -3.76 0.00 12.80
N TRP A 121 -2.84 0.28 11.88
CA TRP A 121 -3.04 0.05 10.45
C TRP A 121 -1.80 -0.59 9.85
N ALA A 122 -2.00 -1.35 8.78
CA ALA A 122 -0.92 -1.91 7.98
C ALA A 122 -1.34 -1.98 6.52
N VAL A 123 -0.39 -1.84 5.62
CA VAL A 123 -0.60 -2.13 4.20
C VAL A 123 -0.39 -3.62 3.97
N ASN A 124 -1.24 -4.23 3.16
CA ASN A 124 -1.12 -5.59 2.67
C ASN A 124 -1.48 -5.60 1.18
N GLY A 125 -0.47 -5.65 0.31
CA GLY A 125 -0.65 -5.40 -1.11
C GLY A 125 -1.13 -3.97 -1.37
N ASP A 126 -2.31 -3.84 -1.99
CA ASP A 126 -2.99 -2.55 -2.25
C ASP A 126 -4.00 -2.15 -1.18
N THR A 127 -4.24 -3.02 -0.20
CA THR A 127 -5.23 -2.80 0.86
C THR A 127 -4.57 -2.23 2.11
N ILE A 128 -5.23 -1.27 2.73
CA ILE A 128 -4.92 -0.78 4.08
C ILE A 128 -5.84 -1.52 5.05
N GLU A 129 -5.25 -2.36 5.89
CA GLU A 129 -5.96 -3.09 6.95
C GLU A 129 -5.98 -2.24 8.22
N LEU A 130 -7.16 -2.00 8.78
CA LEU A 130 -7.31 -1.50 10.15
C LEU A 130 -7.33 -2.68 11.11
N ARG A 131 -6.63 -2.55 12.24
CA ARG A 131 -6.48 -3.63 13.22
C ARG A 131 -6.79 -3.15 14.63
N ASN A 132 -7.30 -4.07 15.44
CA ASN A 132 -7.50 -3.86 16.87
C ASN A 132 -6.24 -4.21 17.68
N ALA A 133 -6.33 -4.06 19.00
CA ALA A 133 -5.23 -4.33 19.93
C ALA A 133 -4.77 -5.81 19.97
N GLN A 134 -5.57 -6.73 19.42
CA GLN A 134 -5.23 -8.15 19.28
C GLN A 134 -4.65 -8.46 17.88
N GLU A 135 -4.27 -7.44 17.10
CA GLU A 135 -3.77 -7.57 15.72
C GLU A 135 -4.77 -8.25 14.77
N THR A 136 -6.05 -8.24 15.11
CA THR A 136 -7.12 -8.75 14.24
C THR A 136 -7.61 -7.63 13.32
N THR A 137 -7.72 -7.92 12.03
CA THR A 137 -8.25 -6.96 11.04
C THR A 137 -9.73 -6.70 11.28
N THR A 138 -10.08 -5.43 11.45
CA THR A 138 -11.45 -4.96 11.70
C THR A 138 -12.07 -4.24 10.50
N ALA A 139 -11.24 -3.72 9.58
CA ALA A 139 -11.71 -3.16 8.32
C ALA A 139 -10.62 -3.21 7.24
N TYR A 140 -11.06 -3.14 5.99
CA TYR A 140 -10.24 -3.12 4.81
C TYR A 140 -10.54 -1.84 4.03
N LEU A 141 -9.52 -1.06 3.72
CA LEU A 141 -9.63 0.20 2.99
C LEU A 141 -8.76 0.15 1.73
N LEU A 142 -9.23 0.81 0.68
CA LEU A 142 -8.53 1.04 -0.58
C LEU A 142 -8.46 2.54 -0.81
N MET A 143 -7.29 3.03 -1.21
CA MET A 143 -7.12 4.42 -1.56
C MET A 143 -7.47 4.63 -3.03
N GLU A 144 -8.66 5.16 -3.30
CA GLU A 144 -9.07 5.54 -4.65
C GLU A 144 -8.40 6.84 -5.09
N ARG A 145 -8.29 7.79 -4.16
CA ARG A 145 -7.66 9.10 -4.35
C ARG A 145 -7.02 9.56 -3.03
N PRO A 146 -6.07 10.51 -3.04
CA PRO A 146 -5.44 11.03 -1.82
C PRO A 146 -6.41 11.62 -0.78
N ASP A 147 -7.64 11.96 -1.19
CA ASP A 147 -8.72 12.51 -0.35
C ASP A 147 -9.88 11.53 -0.11
N LEU A 148 -9.80 10.30 -0.63
CA LEU A 148 -10.89 9.33 -0.59
C LEU A 148 -10.38 7.89 -0.43
N LEU A 149 -10.79 7.26 0.67
CA LEU A 149 -10.70 5.82 0.85
C LEU A 149 -12.09 5.20 0.76
N LEU A 150 -12.19 4.08 0.08
CA LEU A 150 -13.36 3.22 0.06
C LEU A 150 -13.01 1.92 0.75
N GLY A 151 -13.98 1.27 1.39
CA GLY A 151 -13.69 0.03 2.07
C GLY A 151 -14.90 -0.60 2.72
N TYR A 152 -14.63 -1.58 3.57
CA TYR A 152 -15.66 -2.27 4.34
C TYR A 152 -15.09 -2.79 5.66
N THR A 153 -15.95 -2.93 6.66
CA THR A 153 -15.59 -3.56 7.94
C THR A 153 -15.50 -5.08 7.80
N ALA A 154 -14.89 -5.79 8.74
CA ALA A 154 -14.80 -7.25 8.72
C ALA A 154 -16.19 -7.94 8.75
N LYS A 155 -17.23 -7.28 9.29
CA LYS A 155 -18.63 -7.70 9.24
C LYS A 155 -19.35 -7.31 7.93
N GLY A 156 -18.68 -6.60 7.03
CA GLY A 156 -19.17 -6.26 5.69
C GLY A 156 -19.96 -4.95 5.59
N HIS A 157 -19.78 -4.02 6.53
CA HIS A 157 -20.38 -2.68 6.41
C HIS A 157 -19.54 -1.80 5.49
N ASP A 158 -20.15 -1.23 4.45
CA ASP A 158 -19.46 -0.31 3.54
C ASP A 158 -18.97 0.95 4.27
N LEU A 159 -17.78 1.40 3.89
CA LEU A 159 -17.12 2.57 4.44
C LEU A 159 -16.76 3.54 3.32
N VAL A 160 -17.16 4.80 3.50
CA VAL A 160 -16.62 5.92 2.73
C VAL A 160 -15.85 6.79 3.70
N VAL A 161 -14.55 6.95 3.46
CA VAL A 161 -13.65 7.68 4.34
C VAL A 161 -13.04 8.84 3.55
N SER A 162 -13.38 10.06 3.92
CA SER A 162 -12.98 11.27 3.18
C SER A 162 -12.52 12.38 4.12
N GLN A 163 -11.87 13.40 3.56
CA GLN A 163 -11.51 14.62 4.30
C GLN A 163 -12.74 15.46 4.70
#